data_AF-A0A1A8CDT9-F1
#
_entry.id   AF-A0A1A8CDT9-F1
#
_cell.length_a   1.000
_cell.length_b   1.000
_cell.length_c   1.000
_cell.angle_alpha   90.00
_cell.angle_beta   90.00
_cell.angle_gamma   90.00
#
_symmetry.space_group_name_H-M   'P 1'
#
loop_
_entity.id
_entity.type
_entity.pdbx_description
1 polymer ?
#
loop_
_entity_poly.entity_id
_entity_poly.type
_entity_poly.pdbx_seq_one_letter_code
_entity_poly.pdbx_strand_id
1 'polypeptide(L)'
;FPHFMGDLDMNLPGMSTTHVKVKLPVCKRIFKEEYHIHITGKWFNYGIIFLVLILDLNMWKNQIFYKPYEYGQYVGPGEKIYTVEEPETLKYFNHSTLTYNWRSTSIDPGTNMTYVERDMFLHSRYIGASLDIKCLAFIPSLAAFVLFGFFIWLFGR
;
A
#
# COMPACT_ATOMS: atom_id res chain seq x y z
N PHE A 1 38.42 5.87 -15.97
CA PHE A 1 36.99 5.53 -15.90
C PHE A 1 36.25 6.37 -16.93
N PRO A 2 35.46 5.79 -17.84
CA PRO A 2 35.02 6.51 -19.03
C PRO A 2 33.98 7.57 -18.67
N HIS A 3 34.17 8.75 -19.24
CA HIS A 3 33.25 9.88 -19.20
C HIS A 3 32.09 9.59 -20.16
N PHE A 4 30.88 9.42 -19.63
CA PHE A 4 29.67 9.38 -20.46
C PHE A 4 29.18 10.81 -20.73
N MET A 5 29.74 11.45 -21.75
CA MET A 5 29.06 12.54 -22.46
C MET A 5 28.18 11.90 -23.53
N GLY A 6 26.89 11.85 -23.24
CA GLY A 6 25.87 11.48 -24.20
C GLY A 6 24.59 12.17 -23.75
N ASP A 7 24.26 13.27 -24.40
CA ASP A 7 22.91 13.82 -24.37
C ASP A 7 21.99 12.70 -24.85
N LEU A 8 21.23 12.14 -23.92
CA LEU A 8 20.27 11.10 -24.18
C LEU A 8 19.04 11.77 -24.80
N ASP A 9 19.11 12.07 -26.09
CA ASP A 9 17.95 12.43 -26.90
C ASP A 9 17.06 11.20 -27.04
N MET A 10 16.14 11.05 -26.08
CA MET A 10 15.13 10.01 -26.11
C MET A 10 14.00 10.46 -27.05
N ASN A 11 14.16 10.17 -28.34
CA ASN A 11 13.10 10.36 -29.33
C ASN A 11 11.96 9.36 -29.07
N LEU A 12 10.91 9.82 -28.38
CA LEU A 12 9.61 9.16 -28.41
C LEU A 12 8.98 9.42 -29.80
N PRO A 13 8.68 8.36 -30.60
CA PRO A 13 8.11 8.55 -31.92
C PRO A 13 6.73 9.21 -31.78
N GLY A 14 6.60 10.45 -32.27
CA GLY A 14 5.35 11.21 -32.30
C GLY A 14 5.30 12.50 -31.45
N MET A 15 6.37 12.88 -30.74
CA MET A 15 6.40 14.15 -29.99
C MET A 15 7.71 14.91 -30.27
N SER A 16 7.67 15.91 -31.18
CA SER A 16 8.85 16.69 -31.62
C SER A 16 9.24 17.81 -30.65
N THR A 17 9.07 17.61 -29.34
CA THR A 17 9.44 18.62 -28.35
C THR A 17 10.02 17.98 -27.11
N THR A 18 11.26 18.36 -26.81
CA THR A 18 12.04 18.07 -25.59
C THR A 18 11.46 18.74 -24.32
N HIS A 19 10.24 19.28 -24.39
CA HIS A 19 9.65 20.13 -23.38
C HIS A 19 8.24 19.66 -23.00
N VAL A 20 8.11 18.95 -21.88
CA VAL A 20 6.81 18.61 -21.31
C VAL A 20 6.30 19.80 -20.49
N LYS A 21 5.44 20.63 -21.09
CA LYS A 21 4.75 21.74 -20.38
C LYS A 21 3.52 21.20 -19.64
N VAL A 22 3.68 20.77 -18.39
CA VAL A 22 2.53 20.39 -17.56
C VAL A 22 1.87 21.64 -16.99
N LYS A 23 0.72 22.05 -17.54
CA LYS A 23 -0.16 23.06 -16.94
C LYS A 23 -1.19 22.35 -16.05
N LEU A 24 -1.00 22.39 -14.73
CA LEU A 24 -2.03 21.97 -13.77
C LEU A 24 -2.94 23.17 -13.45
N PRO A 25 -4.24 23.14 -13.78
CA PRO A 25 -5.08 24.34 -13.73
C PRO A 25 -5.79 24.62 -12.39
N VAL A 26 -5.36 24.06 -11.24
CA VAL A 26 -6.21 24.10 -10.03
C VAL A 26 -5.57 24.70 -8.76
N CYS A 27 -4.34 25.21 -8.76
CA CYS A 27 -3.77 25.87 -7.56
C CYS A 27 -3.02 27.17 -7.85
N LYS A 28 -3.73 28.15 -8.44
CA LYS A 28 -3.19 29.50 -8.72
C LYS A 28 -2.88 30.36 -7.48
N ARG A 29 -3.20 29.93 -6.26
CA ARG A 29 -3.08 30.80 -5.06
C ARG A 29 -1.80 30.58 -4.24
N ILE A 30 -1.07 29.49 -4.45
CA ILE A 30 0.13 29.15 -3.66
C ILE A 30 1.43 29.29 -4.46
N PHE A 31 1.39 29.09 -5.79
CA PHE A 31 2.60 29.04 -6.62
C PHE A 31 2.70 30.29 -7.51
N LYS A 32 3.45 31.30 -7.06
CA LYS A 32 3.65 32.59 -7.75
C LYS A 32 4.94 32.66 -8.59
N GLU A 33 5.63 31.56 -8.82
CA GLU A 33 6.78 31.54 -9.72
C GLU A 33 6.65 30.39 -10.71
N GLU A 34 6.85 30.71 -11.99
CA GLU A 34 6.84 29.78 -13.10
C GLU A 34 8.01 28.79 -12.91
N TYR A 35 7.74 27.67 -12.24
CA TYR A 35 8.72 26.60 -12.13
C TYR A 35 8.97 26.02 -13.52
N HIS A 36 10.05 26.46 -14.17
CA HIS A 36 10.65 25.80 -15.32
C HIS A 36 11.26 24.47 -14.86
N ILE A 37 10.43 23.45 -14.71
CA ILE A 37 10.90 22.12 -14.31
C ILE A 37 11.61 21.49 -15.52
N HIS A 38 12.93 21.67 -15.61
CA HIS A 38 13.79 20.94 -16.52
C HIS A 38 13.96 19.51 -16.02
N ILE A 39 13.03 18.62 -16.39
CA ILE A 39 13.18 17.19 -16.12
C ILE A 39 14.16 16.64 -17.17
N THR A 40 15.45 16.58 -16.84
CA THR A 40 16.42 15.83 -17.67
C THR A 40 16.13 14.33 -17.55
N GLY A 41 16.34 13.54 -18.61
CA GLY A 41 15.89 12.14 -18.68
C GLY A 41 16.31 11.23 -17.51
N LYS A 42 17.41 11.56 -16.80
CA LYS A 42 17.84 10.88 -15.57
C LYS A 42 16.84 11.09 -14.41
N TRP A 43 16.30 12.30 -14.26
CA TRP A 43 15.31 12.62 -13.22
C TRP A 43 13.93 12.02 -13.48
N PHE A 44 13.56 11.82 -14.75
CA PHE A 44 12.32 11.12 -15.07
C PHE A 44 12.35 9.66 -14.57
N ASN A 45 13.49 8.99 -14.74
CA ASN A 45 13.68 7.62 -14.24
C ASN A 45 13.60 7.55 -12.70
N TYR A 46 14.30 8.45 -12.02
CA TYR A 46 14.28 8.55 -10.55
C TYR A 46 12.91 8.94 -10.00
N GLY A 47 12.17 9.83 -10.67
CA GLY A 47 10.85 10.28 -10.26
C GLY A 47 9.81 9.15 -10.30
N ILE A 48 9.89 8.25 -11.29
CA ILE A 48 9.02 7.07 -11.35
C ILE A 48 9.32 6.11 -10.20
N ILE A 49 10.60 5.81 -9.94
CA ILE A 49 11.01 4.94 -8.82
C ILE A 49 10.52 5.52 -7.48
N PHE A 50 10.65 6.84 -7.30
CA PHE A 50 10.16 7.54 -6.12
C PHE A 50 8.64 7.43 -5.94
N LEU A 51 7.88 7.58 -7.04
CA LEU A 51 6.43 7.46 -7.03
C LEU A 51 6.00 6.03 -6.68
N VAL A 52 6.65 5.02 -7.27
CA VAL A 52 6.43 3.61 -6.94
C VAL A 52 6.68 3.35 -5.45
N LEU A 53 7.74 3.94 -4.89
CA LEU A 53 8.06 3.81 -3.46
C LEU A 53 6.96 4.39 -2.56
N ILE A 54 6.34 5.52 -2.94
CA ILE A 54 5.18 6.09 -2.22
C ILE A 54 3.94 5.19 -2.35
N LEU A 55 3.72 4.57 -3.51
CA LEU A 55 2.61 3.62 -3.70
C LEU A 55 2.81 2.36 -2.85
N ASP A 56 4.03 1.88 -2.70
CA ASP A 56 4.36 0.80 -1.78
C ASP A 56 4.08 1.18 -0.31
N LEU A 57 4.36 2.43 0.08
CA LEU A 57 3.98 2.93 1.42
C LEU A 57 2.46 2.96 1.63
N ASN A 58 1.69 3.26 0.58
CA ASN A 58 0.23 3.23 0.66
C ASN A 58 -0.31 1.81 0.85
N MET A 59 0.29 0.82 0.17
CA MET A 59 -0.07 -0.59 0.36
C MET A 59 0.30 -1.06 1.76
N TRP A 60 1.44 -0.62 2.29
CA TRP A 60 1.87 -0.94 3.64
C TRP A 60 0.98 -0.29 4.72
N LYS A 61 0.52 0.95 4.52
CA LYS A 61 -0.44 1.60 5.41
C LYS A 61 -1.67 0.71 5.60
N ASN A 62 -2.23 0.20 4.50
CA ASN A 62 -3.39 -0.69 4.56
C ASN A 62 -3.11 -1.94 5.41
N GLN A 63 -1.89 -2.47 5.33
CA GLN A 63 -1.47 -3.66 6.06
C GLN A 63 -1.26 -3.41 7.58
N ILE A 64 -0.85 -2.21 7.99
CA ILE A 64 -0.72 -1.87 9.42
C ILE A 64 -2.08 -1.78 10.11
N PHE A 65 -3.00 -1.02 9.50
CA PHE A 65 -4.29 -0.71 10.11
C PHE A 65 -5.32 -1.83 9.93
N TYR A 66 -4.95 -2.90 9.25
CA TYR A 66 -5.82 -4.06 9.05
C TYR A 66 -6.21 -4.70 10.38
N LYS A 67 -7.53 -4.78 10.61
CA LYS A 67 -8.18 -5.47 11.71
C LYS A 67 -9.21 -6.44 11.13
N PRO A 68 -9.08 -7.76 11.35
CA PRO A 68 -9.99 -8.76 10.79
C PRO A 68 -11.48 -8.44 11.05
N TYR A 69 -11.79 -7.99 12.26
CA TYR A 69 -13.17 -7.70 12.67
C TYR A 69 -13.88 -6.66 11.79
N GLU A 70 -13.18 -5.60 11.37
CA GLU A 70 -13.77 -4.53 10.55
C GLU A 70 -14.17 -5.03 9.15
N TYR A 71 -13.63 -6.17 8.72
CA TYR A 71 -13.91 -6.81 7.44
C TYR A 71 -14.84 -8.03 7.57
N GLY A 72 -15.48 -8.24 8.72
CA GLY A 72 -16.31 -9.43 8.95
C GLY A 72 -15.48 -10.71 9.01
N GLN A 73 -14.24 -10.60 9.52
CA GLN A 73 -13.31 -11.71 9.63
C GLN A 73 -12.91 -11.94 11.08
N TYR A 74 -12.61 -13.19 11.40
CA TYR A 74 -12.20 -13.59 12.73
C TYR A 74 -11.01 -14.55 12.68
N VAL A 75 -10.32 -14.68 13.82
CA VAL A 75 -9.11 -15.48 13.93
C VAL A 75 -9.47 -16.84 14.54
N GLY A 76 -9.10 -17.91 13.84
CA GLY A 76 -9.23 -19.28 14.28
C GLY A 76 -7.92 -19.87 14.81
N PRO A 77 -7.90 -21.18 15.10
CA PRO A 77 -6.73 -21.86 15.63
C PRO A 77 -5.53 -21.74 14.67
N GLY A 78 -4.35 -21.47 15.22
CA GLY A 78 -3.12 -21.27 14.44
C GLY A 78 -3.04 -19.91 13.72
N GLU A 79 -3.71 -18.89 14.28
CA GLU A 79 -3.71 -17.50 13.79
C GLU A 79 -4.29 -17.32 12.39
N LYS A 80 -5.06 -18.30 11.91
CA LYS A 80 -5.61 -18.30 10.56
C LYS A 80 -6.90 -17.48 10.49
N ILE A 81 -7.12 -16.81 9.37
CA ILE A 81 -8.28 -15.93 9.21
C ILE A 81 -9.45 -16.71 8.59
N TYR A 82 -10.64 -16.47 9.10
CA TYR A 82 -11.90 -16.97 8.55
C TYR A 82 -12.79 -15.77 8.19
N THR A 83 -13.46 -15.84 7.05
CA THR A 83 -14.37 -14.78 6.57
C THR A 83 -15.80 -15.28 6.59
N VAL A 84 -16.69 -14.43 7.11
CA VAL A 84 -18.13 -14.71 7.06
C VAL A 84 -18.62 -14.57 5.62
N GLU A 85 -19.13 -15.66 5.05
CA GLU A 85 -19.62 -15.64 3.66
C GLU A 85 -21.01 -14.98 3.55
N GLU A 86 -21.84 -15.09 4.59
CA GLU A 86 -23.24 -14.64 4.56
C GLU A 86 -23.40 -13.24 5.16
N PRO A 87 -23.49 -12.16 4.34
CA PRO A 87 -23.48 -10.78 4.83
C PRO A 87 -24.73 -10.40 5.64
N GLU A 88 -25.83 -11.13 5.46
CA GLU A 88 -27.05 -10.88 6.25
C GLU A 88 -26.86 -11.24 7.73
N THR A 89 -25.97 -12.17 8.04
CA THR A 89 -25.65 -12.56 9.41
C THR A 89 -24.76 -11.51 10.11
N LEU A 90 -23.90 -10.81 9.35
CA LEU A 90 -22.98 -9.77 9.87
C LEU A 90 -23.70 -8.62 10.56
N LYS A 91 -24.93 -8.27 10.14
CA LYS A 91 -25.71 -7.16 10.71
C LYS A 91 -26.09 -7.40 12.18
N TYR A 92 -26.19 -8.65 12.59
CA TYR A 92 -26.65 -9.05 13.92
C TYR A 92 -25.51 -9.44 14.87
N PHE A 93 -24.28 -9.52 14.36
CA PHE A 93 -23.14 -9.99 15.14
C PHE A 93 -22.44 -8.86 15.91
N ASN A 94 -21.93 -9.24 17.07
CA ASN A 94 -21.12 -8.42 17.96
C ASN A 94 -19.69 -8.98 18.04
N HIS A 95 -18.77 -8.24 18.66
CA HIS A 95 -17.40 -8.67 18.92
C HIS A 95 -17.28 -10.01 19.66
N SER A 96 -18.26 -10.34 20.52
CA SER A 96 -18.29 -11.61 21.25
C SER A 96 -18.71 -12.80 20.38
N THR A 97 -19.61 -12.59 19.42
CA THR A 97 -20.13 -13.64 18.54
C THR A 97 -19.25 -13.88 17.32
N LEU A 98 -18.52 -12.86 16.86
CA LEU A 98 -17.57 -12.96 15.74
C LEU A 98 -16.22 -13.58 16.20
N THR A 99 -16.29 -14.74 16.84
CA THR A 99 -15.13 -15.49 17.33
C THR A 99 -15.22 -16.95 16.92
N TYR A 100 -14.07 -17.59 16.71
CA TYR A 100 -14.01 -18.99 16.31
C TYR A 100 -14.74 -19.90 17.31
N ASN A 101 -14.53 -19.68 18.61
CA ASN A 101 -15.16 -20.48 19.65
C ASN A 101 -16.68 -20.45 19.56
N TRP A 102 -17.28 -19.25 19.48
CA TRP A 102 -18.73 -19.13 19.39
C TRP A 102 -19.28 -19.75 18.10
N ARG A 103 -18.62 -19.51 16.95
CA ARG A 103 -19.08 -20.03 15.66
C ARG A 103 -18.89 -21.55 15.51
N SER A 104 -17.91 -22.13 16.21
CA SER A 104 -17.68 -23.58 16.21
C SER A 104 -18.73 -24.33 17.02
N THR A 105 -19.31 -23.70 18.04
CA THR A 105 -20.33 -24.30 18.92
C THR A 105 -21.75 -23.95 18.53
N SER A 106 -21.96 -22.82 17.85
CA SER A 106 -23.28 -22.35 17.45
C SER A 106 -23.71 -23.04 16.15
N ILE A 107 -24.87 -23.70 16.21
CA ILE A 107 -25.50 -24.36 15.07
C ILE A 107 -26.57 -23.44 14.51
N ASP A 108 -26.58 -23.30 13.18
CA ASP A 108 -27.60 -22.56 12.47
C ASP A 108 -28.90 -23.39 12.39
N PRO A 109 -30.04 -22.91 12.93
CA PRO A 109 -31.30 -23.65 12.89
C PRO A 109 -31.84 -23.88 11.48
N GLY A 110 -31.40 -23.09 10.48
CA GLY A 110 -31.84 -23.24 9.09
C GLY A 110 -31.11 -24.34 8.32
N THR A 111 -29.82 -24.52 8.58
CA THR A 111 -28.94 -25.45 7.83
C THR A 111 -28.48 -26.65 8.65
N ASN A 112 -28.69 -26.63 9.97
CA ASN A 112 -28.27 -27.65 10.93
C ASN A 112 -26.76 -27.95 10.91
N MET A 113 -25.97 -27.02 10.37
CA MET A 113 -24.50 -27.05 10.33
C MET A 113 -23.96 -25.98 11.26
N THR A 114 -22.68 -26.11 11.62
CA THR A 114 -22.01 -25.07 12.42
C THR A 114 -21.68 -23.86 11.55
N TYR A 115 -21.66 -22.66 12.14
CA TYR A 115 -21.33 -21.46 11.37
C TYR A 115 -19.91 -21.49 10.77
N VAL A 116 -18.95 -22.17 11.43
CA VAL A 116 -17.57 -22.31 10.93
C VAL A 116 -17.49 -23.10 9.62
N GLU A 117 -18.32 -24.12 9.43
CA GLU A 117 -18.30 -24.94 8.20
C GLU A 117 -18.75 -24.16 6.97
N ARG A 118 -19.58 -23.13 7.18
CA ARG A 118 -20.05 -22.22 6.13
C ARG A 118 -19.11 -21.05 5.89
N ASP A 119 -18.11 -20.85 6.75
CA ASP A 119 -17.19 -19.71 6.64
C ASP A 119 -16.02 -20.04 5.73
N MET A 120 -15.58 -19.02 4.98
CA MET A 120 -14.46 -19.16 4.08
C MET A 120 -13.14 -19.12 4.85
N PHE A 121 -12.38 -20.19 4.75
CA PHE A 121 -11.05 -20.29 5.30
C PHE A 121 -10.01 -19.57 4.43
N LEU A 122 -9.24 -18.66 5.03
CA LEU A 122 -8.11 -17.99 4.38
C LEU A 122 -6.78 -18.57 4.88
N HIS A 123 -5.84 -18.74 3.95
CA HIS A 123 -4.47 -19.17 4.27
C HIS A 123 -3.62 -18.05 4.92
N SER A 124 -4.13 -16.82 4.96
CA SER A 124 -3.46 -15.70 5.63
C SER A 124 -3.50 -15.84 7.15
N ARG A 125 -2.44 -15.36 7.80
CA ARG A 125 -2.32 -15.36 9.26
C ARG A 125 -2.36 -13.95 9.83
N TYR A 126 -3.03 -13.80 10.96
CA TYR A 126 -3.08 -12.57 11.72
C TYR A 126 -2.43 -12.77 13.10
N ILE A 127 -1.22 -12.24 13.25
CA ILE A 127 -0.38 -12.41 14.44
C ILE A 127 -0.71 -11.34 15.51
N GLY A 128 -1.52 -10.32 15.17
CA GLY A 128 -1.92 -9.27 16.12
C GLY A 128 -0.74 -8.49 16.73
N ALA A 129 0.42 -8.48 16.08
CA ALA A 129 1.64 -7.84 16.59
C ALA A 129 1.41 -6.34 16.90
N SER A 130 2.12 -5.84 17.91
CA SER A 130 2.05 -4.43 18.31
C SER A 130 2.48 -3.51 17.17
N LEU A 131 1.91 -2.30 17.16
CA LEU A 131 2.19 -1.29 16.12
C LEU A 131 3.70 -1.02 16.01
N ASP A 132 4.42 -1.04 17.12
CA ASP A 132 5.87 -0.77 17.15
C ASP A 132 6.66 -1.81 16.34
N ILE A 133 6.33 -3.09 16.47
CA ILE A 133 6.98 -4.18 15.72
C ILE A 133 6.64 -4.07 14.24
N LYS A 134 5.40 -3.70 13.91
CA LYS A 134 4.99 -3.47 12.51
C LYS A 134 5.75 -2.30 11.88
N CYS A 135 6.00 -1.23 12.64
CA CYS A 135 6.75 -0.06 12.19
C CYS A 135 8.22 -0.34 11.90
N LEU A 136 8.84 -1.38 12.48
CA LEU A 136 10.22 -1.77 12.15
C LEU A 136 10.39 -2.11 10.67
N ALA A 137 9.34 -2.62 10.01
CA ALA A 137 9.35 -2.90 8.58
C ALA A 137 9.51 -1.63 7.70
N PHE A 138 9.32 -0.43 8.26
CA PHE A 138 9.49 0.85 7.59
C PHE A 138 10.93 1.38 7.62
N ILE A 139 11.76 0.84 8.51
CA ILE A 139 13.14 1.34 8.68
C ILE A 139 13.94 1.21 7.38
N PRO A 140 13.90 0.07 6.66
CA PRO A 140 14.64 -0.07 5.40
C PRO A 140 14.16 0.87 4.30
N SER A 141 12.84 1.08 4.17
CA SER A 141 12.28 1.98 3.15
C SER A 141 12.59 3.44 3.44
N LEU A 142 12.52 3.85 4.72
CA LEU A 142 12.95 5.18 5.15
C LEU A 142 14.45 5.40 4.95
N ALA A 143 15.28 4.40 5.28
CA ALA A 143 16.71 4.46 5.04
C ALA A 143 17.04 4.59 3.55
N ALA A 144 16.36 3.84 2.69
CA ALA A 144 16.52 3.95 1.24
C ALA A 144 16.13 5.36 0.75
N PHE A 145 15.06 5.95 1.30
CA PHE A 145 14.63 7.31 0.98
C PHE A 145 15.68 8.36 1.36
N VAL A 146 16.24 8.26 2.58
CA VAL A 146 17.27 9.18 3.07
C VAL A 146 18.56 9.03 2.27
N LEU A 147 18.99 7.80 1.99
CA LEU A 147 20.18 7.53 1.17
C LEU A 147 19.98 8.05 -0.25
N PHE A 148 18.81 7.84 -0.84
CA PHE A 148 18.49 8.35 -2.17
C PHE A 148 18.56 9.88 -2.21
N GLY A 149 17.93 10.57 -1.26
CA GLY A 149 18.01 12.04 -1.14
C GLY A 149 19.45 12.53 -0.92
N PHE A 150 20.22 11.82 -0.09
CA PHE A 150 21.63 12.12 0.14
C PHE A 150 22.47 11.98 -1.12
N PHE A 151 22.29 10.91 -1.89
CA PHE A 151 23.01 10.70 -3.15
C PHE A 151 22.65 11.73 -4.21
N ILE A 152 21.39 12.12 -4.29
CA ILE A 152 20.95 13.22 -5.16
C ILE A 152 21.60 14.54 -4.75
N TRP A 153 21.69 14.84 -3.46
CA TRP A 153 22.36 16.04 -2.97
C TRP A 153 23.87 16.02 -3.23
N LEU A 154 24.53 14.87 -3.04
CA LEU A 154 25.97 14.71 -3.21
C LEU A 154 26.42 14.71 -4.68
N PHE A 155 25.70 14.01 -5.55
CA PHE A 155 26.04 13.85 -6.97
C PHE A 155 25.26 14.77 -7.92
N GLY A 156 24.27 15.51 -7.41
CA GLY A 156 23.49 16.49 -8.17
C GLY A 156 24.10 17.89 -8.22
N ARG A 157 25.26 18.09 -7.58
CA ARG A 157 26.10 19.29 -7.69
C ARG A 157 27.20 19.07 -8.71
#